data_AF-A0A653MEB0-F1
#
_entry.id   AF-A0A653MEB0-F1
#
_cell.length_a   1.000
_cell.length_b   1.000
_cell.length_c   1.000
_cell.angle_alpha   90.00
_cell.angle_beta   90.00
_cell.angle_gamma   90.00
#
_symmetry.space_group_name_H-M   'P 1'
#
loop_
_entity.id
_entity.type
_entity.pdbx_description
1 polymer ?
#
loop_
_entity_poly.entity_id
_entity_poly.type
_entity_poly.pdbx_seq_one_letter_code
_entity_poly.pdbx_strand_id
1 'polypeptide(L)'
;MHNQDGTTGMAGHKHSLDPAVRKQELLREGEFFRSGVAHARAQIRHAARPEVMLHGAIDHATWALRARADALLKPTGTSVSVLMPYGLAVFNFIRQRKLGKPAGAAAILLGVAGWYMNKRRVQQNGLN
;
A
#
# COMPACT_ATOMS: atom_id res chain seq x y z
N MET A 1 -24.49 26.99 31.03
CA MET A 1 -23.13 27.20 31.60
C MET A 1 -22.35 25.91 31.36
N HIS A 2 -21.32 25.93 30.52
CA HIS A 2 -20.49 24.76 30.19
C HIS A 2 -19.28 24.75 31.14
N ASN A 3 -19.32 23.92 32.18
CA ASN A 3 -18.18 23.72 33.08
C ASN A 3 -17.15 22.84 32.37
N GLN A 4 -16.04 23.43 31.94
CA GLN A 4 -14.90 22.72 31.35
C GLN A 4 -13.90 22.38 32.46
N ASP A 5 -14.28 21.46 33.35
CA ASP A 5 -13.51 21.10 34.54
C ASP A 5 -12.64 19.85 34.31
N GLY A 6 -11.73 19.91 33.33
CA GLY A 6 -10.86 18.77 33.00
C GLY A 6 -9.42 19.19 32.77
N THR A 7 -8.49 18.58 33.51
CA THR A 7 -7.06 18.70 33.19
C THR A 7 -6.73 17.77 32.03
N THR A 8 -6.31 18.33 30.90
CA THR A 8 -5.93 17.57 29.70
C THR A 8 -4.60 16.84 29.94
N GLY A 9 -4.62 15.51 29.92
CA GLY A 9 -3.42 14.68 29.98
C GLY A 9 -2.64 14.69 28.66
N MET A 10 -1.43 14.12 28.65
CA MET A 10 -0.52 14.14 27.49
C MET A 10 -1.06 13.44 26.22
N ALA A 11 -2.16 12.68 26.32
CA ALA A 11 -2.84 12.03 25.21
C ALA A 11 -4.14 12.74 24.77
N GLY A 12 -4.43 13.94 25.31
CA GLY A 12 -5.65 14.70 24.97
C GLY A 12 -6.91 14.23 25.71
N HIS A 13 -6.81 13.21 26.57
CA HIS A 13 -7.90 12.77 27.43
C HIS A 13 -8.09 13.73 28.61
N LYS A 14 -9.35 14.06 28.92
CA LYS A 14 -9.71 14.88 30.08
C LYS A 14 -9.73 13.98 31.31
N HIS A 15 -8.89 14.28 32.30
CA HIS A 15 -8.92 13.59 33.58
C HIS A 15 -9.77 14.33 34.60
N SER A 16 -10.31 13.57 35.55
CA SER A 16 -10.98 14.12 36.73
C SER A 16 -10.05 15.01 37.57
N LEU A 17 -10.62 15.98 38.28
CA LEU A 17 -9.89 16.89 39.17
C LEU A 17 -9.52 16.25 40.51
N ASP A 18 -10.29 15.25 40.94
CA ASP A 18 -10.04 14.49 42.17
C ASP A 18 -8.76 13.64 42.03
N PRO A 19 -7.75 13.82 42.91
CA PRO A 19 -6.50 13.07 42.83
C PRO A 19 -6.66 11.55 42.95
N ALA A 20 -7.65 11.06 43.71
CA ALA A 20 -7.87 9.62 43.89
C ALA A 20 -8.43 8.98 42.62
N VAL A 21 -9.43 9.60 42.01
CA VAL A 21 -10.07 9.16 40.77
C VAL A 21 -9.10 9.28 39.58
N ARG A 22 -8.37 10.41 39.49
CA ARG A 22 -7.34 10.61 38.46
C ARG A 22 -6.26 9.55 38.49
N LYS A 23 -5.80 9.14 39.68
CA LYS A 23 -4.79 8.09 39.82
C LYS A 23 -5.29 6.75 39.26
N GLN A 24 -6.56 6.40 39.52
CA GLN A 24 -7.16 5.19 38.99
C GLN A 24 -7.31 5.24 37.46
N GLU A 25 -7.72 6.38 36.91
CA GLU A 25 -7.79 6.62 35.46
C GLU A 25 -6.42 6.45 34.79
N LEU A 26 -5.37 7.05 35.36
CA LEU A 26 -4.00 6.96 34.81
C LEU A 26 -3.43 5.55 34.88
N LEU A 27 -3.71 4.80 35.96
CA LEU A 27 -3.28 3.40 36.06
C LEU A 27 -3.97 2.54 34.98
N ARG A 28 -5.27 2.75 34.79
CA ARG A 28 -6.05 2.07 33.76
C ARG A 28 -5.54 2.40 32.35
N GLU A 29 -5.25 3.67 32.07
CA GLU A 29 -4.63 4.07 30.80
C GLU A 29 -3.23 3.48 30.61
N GLY A 30 -2.43 3.39 31.67
CA GLY A 30 -1.11 2.75 31.64
C GLY A 30 -1.19 1.26 31.29
N GLU A 31 -2.18 0.54 31.80
CA GLU A 31 -2.44 -0.87 31.46
C GLU A 31 -2.91 -1.04 30.00
N PHE A 32 -3.80 -0.16 29.53
CA PHE A 32 -4.21 -0.14 28.13
C PHE A 32 -3.06 0.22 27.18
N PHE A 33 -2.19 1.15 27.57
CA PHE A 33 -1.03 1.52 26.76
C PHE A 33 -0.04 0.36 26.61
N ARG A 34 0.26 -0.36 27.70
CA ARG A 34 1.18 -1.51 27.67
C ARG A 34 0.64 -2.64 26.80
N SER A 35 -0.63 -2.98 26.95
CA SER A 35 -1.27 -4.01 26.12
C SER A 35 -1.38 -3.58 24.65
N GLY A 36 -1.70 -2.31 24.39
CA GLY A 36 -1.75 -1.72 23.06
C GLY A 36 -0.40 -1.75 22.34
N VAL A 37 0.69 -1.38 23.02
CA VAL A 37 2.06 -1.43 22.44
C VAL A 37 2.48 -2.87 22.15
N ALA A 38 2.20 -3.82 23.04
CA ALA A 38 2.51 -5.23 22.80
C ALA A 38 1.75 -5.78 21.58
N HIS A 39 0.46 -5.45 21.46
CA HIS A 39 -0.37 -5.87 20.33
C HIS A 39 0.07 -5.21 19.01
N ALA A 40 0.33 -3.90 19.01
CA ALA A 40 0.85 -3.18 17.84
C ALA A 40 2.18 -3.76 17.38
N ARG A 41 3.09 -4.07 18.32
CA ARG A 41 4.38 -4.70 18.01
C ARG A 41 4.19 -6.09 17.40
N ALA A 42 3.24 -6.88 17.91
CA ALA A 42 2.91 -8.17 17.33
C ALA A 42 2.36 -8.02 15.91
N GLN A 43 1.43 -7.10 15.67
CA GLN A 43 0.88 -6.81 14.35
C GLN A 43 1.97 -6.38 13.35
N ILE A 44 2.85 -5.45 13.74
CA ILE A 44 3.97 -5.01 12.88
C ILE A 44 4.88 -6.20 12.57
N ARG A 45 5.19 -7.05 13.56
CA ARG A 45 6.01 -8.25 13.35
C ARG A 45 5.35 -9.26 12.42
N HIS A 46 4.04 -9.40 12.48
CA HIS A 46 3.28 -10.26 11.56
C HIS A 46 3.19 -9.66 10.15
N ALA A 47 2.95 -8.34 10.03
CA ALA A 47 2.87 -7.63 8.77
C ALA A 47 4.22 -7.53 8.05
N ALA A 48 5.32 -7.46 8.80
CA ALA A 48 6.69 -7.48 8.28
C ALA A 48 7.15 -8.87 7.83
N ARG A 49 6.33 -9.91 8.00
CA ARG A 49 6.65 -11.23 7.45
C ARG A 49 6.59 -11.14 5.91
N PRO A 50 7.63 -11.62 5.21
CA PRO A 50 7.74 -11.49 3.76
C PRO A 50 6.58 -12.16 3.03
N GLU A 51 5.98 -13.20 3.61
CA GLU A 51 4.81 -13.87 3.04
C GLU A 51 3.59 -12.92 3.03
N VAL A 52 3.37 -12.15 4.10
CA VAL A 52 2.24 -11.21 4.21
C VAL A 52 2.47 -9.97 3.34
N MET A 53 3.72 -9.48 3.27
CA MET A 53 4.09 -8.41 2.36
C MET A 53 3.90 -8.80 0.89
N LEU A 54 4.24 -10.04 0.54
CA LEU A 54 4.07 -10.55 -0.83
C LEU A 54 2.59 -10.64 -1.21
N HIS A 55 1.73 -11.12 -0.32
CA HIS A 55 0.28 -11.16 -0.58
C HIS A 55 -0.29 -9.75 -0.75
N GLY A 56 0.05 -8.82 0.16
CA GLY A 56 -0.38 -7.43 0.03
C GLY A 56 0.14 -6.74 -1.24
N ALA A 57 1.39 -6.99 -1.62
CA ALA A 57 1.97 -6.46 -2.85
C ALA A 57 1.30 -7.05 -4.11
N ILE A 58 1.02 -8.36 -4.13
CA ILE A 58 0.34 -9.03 -5.25
C ILE A 58 -1.09 -8.52 -5.39
N ASP A 59 -1.83 -8.36 -4.29
CA ASP A 59 -3.21 -7.88 -4.32
C ASP A 59 -3.27 -6.43 -4.85
N HIS A 60 -2.40 -5.55 -4.34
CA HIS A 60 -2.31 -4.18 -4.84
C HIS A 60 -1.81 -4.10 -6.27
N ALA A 61 -0.87 -4.95 -6.68
CA ALA A 61 -0.41 -5.04 -8.07
C ALA A 61 -1.51 -5.51 -9.02
N THR A 62 -2.34 -6.48 -8.59
CA THR A 62 -3.47 -6.98 -9.37
C THR A 62 -4.51 -5.90 -9.63
N TRP A 63 -4.86 -5.10 -8.61
CA TRP A 63 -5.78 -3.96 -8.78
C TRP A 63 -5.20 -2.88 -9.68
N ALA A 64 -3.93 -2.51 -9.49
CA ALA A 64 -3.26 -1.52 -10.32
C ALA A 64 -3.15 -1.99 -11.78
N LEU A 65 -2.83 -3.26 -12.01
CA LEU A 65 -2.74 -3.86 -13.33
C LEU A 65 -4.10 -3.90 -14.01
N ARG A 66 -5.15 -4.29 -13.29
CA ARG A 66 -6.53 -4.30 -13.80
C ARG A 66 -6.99 -2.88 -14.16
N ALA A 67 -6.75 -1.89 -13.30
CA ALA A 67 -7.10 -0.51 -13.57
C ALA A 67 -6.32 0.07 -14.76
N ARG A 68 -5.04 -0.30 -14.91
CA ARG A 68 -4.22 0.11 -16.06
C ARG A 68 -4.61 -0.61 -17.34
N ALA A 69 -5.01 -1.87 -17.27
CA ALA A 69 -5.60 -2.58 -18.40
C ALA A 69 -6.89 -1.88 -18.82
N ASP A 70 -7.86 -1.73 -17.90
CA ASP A 70 -9.13 -1.04 -18.16
C ASP A 70 -8.93 0.38 -18.73
N ALA A 71 -7.96 1.13 -18.21
CA ALA A 71 -7.62 2.48 -18.70
C ALA A 71 -6.88 2.49 -20.04
N LEU A 72 -6.15 1.44 -20.41
CA LEU A 72 -5.53 1.31 -21.74
C LEU A 72 -6.53 0.87 -22.80
N LEU A 73 -7.57 0.13 -22.43
CA LEU A 73 -8.59 -0.40 -23.33
C LEU A 73 -9.69 0.59 -23.65
N LYS A 74 -10.10 1.38 -22.66
CA LYS A 74 -11.18 2.37 -22.82
C LYS A 74 -10.92 3.42 -23.91
N PRO A 75 -9.68 3.91 -24.13
CA PRO A 75 -9.40 4.91 -25.15
C PRO A 75 -8.88 4.36 -26.50
N THR A 76 -8.62 3.05 -26.64
CA THR A 76 -7.99 2.49 -27.87
C THR A 76 -8.92 1.64 -28.73
N GLY A 77 -10.18 1.41 -28.33
CA GLY A 77 -11.17 0.67 -29.14
C GLY A 77 -10.81 -0.80 -29.43
N THR A 78 -9.77 -1.34 -28.79
CA THR A 78 -9.26 -2.71 -28.98
C THR A 78 -9.37 -3.46 -27.66
N SER A 79 -10.12 -4.57 -27.65
CA SER A 79 -10.47 -5.29 -26.41
C SER A 79 -9.30 -6.14 -25.88
N VAL A 80 -9.27 -6.37 -24.55
CA VAL A 80 -8.28 -7.24 -23.88
C VAL A 80 -8.23 -8.59 -24.55
N SER A 81 -9.39 -9.09 -24.94
CA SER A 81 -9.58 -10.39 -25.56
C SER A 81 -8.80 -10.53 -26.87
N VAL A 82 -8.53 -9.44 -27.59
CA VAL A 82 -7.76 -9.46 -28.85
C VAL A 82 -6.25 -9.48 -28.58
N LEU A 83 -5.77 -8.75 -27.57
CA LEU A 83 -4.33 -8.70 -27.25
C LEU A 83 -3.87 -9.81 -26.31
N MET A 84 -4.76 -10.39 -25.53
CA MET A 84 -4.47 -11.50 -24.61
C MET A 84 -3.78 -12.70 -25.30
N PRO A 85 -4.27 -13.24 -26.43
CA PRO A 85 -3.61 -14.37 -27.09
C PRO A 85 -2.19 -14.05 -27.55
N TYR A 86 -1.94 -12.82 -28.02
CA TYR A 86 -0.59 -12.37 -28.39
C TYR A 86 0.31 -12.16 -27.17
N GLY A 87 -0.22 -11.58 -26.09
CA GLY A 87 0.50 -11.42 -24.83
C GLY A 87 0.90 -12.77 -24.22
N LEU A 88 -0.02 -13.74 -24.25
CA LEU A 88 0.24 -15.12 -23.80
C LEU A 88 1.25 -15.83 -24.69
N ALA A 89 1.21 -15.62 -26.01
CA ALA A 89 2.18 -16.22 -26.93
C ALA A 89 3.60 -15.67 -26.68
N VAL A 90 3.75 -14.35 -26.49
CA VAL A 90 5.04 -13.72 -26.16
C VAL A 90 5.54 -14.22 -24.79
N PHE A 91 4.65 -14.30 -23.79
CA PHE A 91 4.98 -14.84 -22.47
C PHE A 91 5.44 -16.31 -22.54
N ASN A 92 4.72 -17.14 -23.28
CA ASN A 92 5.05 -18.56 -23.45
C ASN A 92 6.35 -18.75 -24.25
N PHE A 93 6.60 -17.91 -25.25
CA PHE A 93 7.84 -17.91 -26.03
C PHE A 93 9.06 -17.56 -25.15
N ILE A 94 8.92 -16.56 -24.27
CA ILE A 94 9.96 -16.19 -23.30
C ILE A 94 10.20 -17.34 -22.31
N ARG A 95 9.13 -17.98 -21.81
CA ARG A 95 9.21 -19.11 -20.87
C ARG A 95 9.87 -20.34 -21.48
N GLN A 96 9.50 -20.73 -22.70
CA GLN A 96 10.00 -21.96 -23.34
C GLN A 96 11.46 -21.85 -23.73
N ARG A 97 11.91 -20.68 -24.18
CA ARG A 97 13.23 -20.56 -24.81
C ARG A 97 14.37 -20.32 -23.81
N LYS A 98 14.12 -20.44 -22.48
CA LYS A 98 15.07 -20.19 -21.38
C LYS A 98 15.90 -18.89 -21.56
N LEU A 99 15.34 -17.88 -22.23
CA LEU A 99 15.94 -16.54 -22.39
C LEU A 99 15.82 -15.71 -21.10
N GLY A 100 15.85 -16.32 -19.92
CA GLY A 100 15.63 -15.61 -18.65
C GLY A 100 16.61 -14.45 -18.43
N LYS A 101 17.86 -14.59 -18.90
CA LYS A 101 18.87 -13.52 -18.80
C LYS A 101 18.56 -12.32 -19.70
N PRO A 102 18.42 -12.48 -21.04
CA PRO A 102 18.11 -11.35 -21.92
C PRO A 102 16.67 -10.84 -21.80
N ALA A 103 15.70 -11.69 -21.50
CA ALA A 103 14.32 -11.27 -21.28
C ALA A 103 14.19 -10.46 -19.98
N GLY A 104 14.93 -10.82 -18.93
CA GLY A 104 15.02 -10.01 -17.71
C GLY A 104 15.64 -8.64 -17.98
N ALA A 105 16.75 -8.60 -18.73
CA ALA A 105 17.37 -7.33 -19.13
C ALA A 105 16.42 -6.46 -19.97
N ALA A 106 15.72 -7.06 -20.95
CA ALA A 106 14.74 -6.36 -21.76
C ALA A 106 13.54 -5.87 -20.94
N ALA A 107 13.03 -6.67 -20.00
CA ALA A 107 11.95 -6.28 -19.11
C ALA A 107 12.34 -5.10 -18.21
N ILE A 108 13.58 -5.10 -17.69
CA ILE A 108 14.11 -3.98 -16.91
C ILE A 108 14.22 -2.72 -17.79
N LEU A 109 14.77 -2.84 -19.00
CA LEU A 109 14.88 -1.71 -19.93
C LEU A 109 13.51 -1.13 -20.30
N LEU A 110 12.53 -1.98 -20.59
CA LEU A 110 11.17 -1.56 -20.88
C LEU A 110 10.49 -0.94 -19.65
N GLY A 111 10.75 -1.46 -18.45
CA GLY A 111 10.27 -0.90 -17.19
C GLY A 111 10.82 0.50 -16.92
N VAL A 112 12.12 0.70 -17.13
CA VAL A 112 12.79 2.01 -16.98
C VAL A 112 12.28 3.01 -18.02
N ALA A 113 12.15 2.58 -19.29
CA ALA A 113 11.60 3.42 -20.35
C ALA A 113 10.15 3.82 -20.06
N GLY A 114 9.32 2.88 -19.60
CA GLY A 114 7.93 3.13 -19.20
C GLY A 114 7.83 4.10 -18.01
N TRP A 115 8.67 3.94 -16.99
CA TRP A 115 8.75 4.85 -15.85
C TRP A 115 9.15 6.27 -16.28
N TYR A 116 10.14 6.39 -17.17
CA TYR A 116 10.62 7.66 -17.67
C TYR A 116 9.55 8.41 -18.48
N MET A 117 8.83 7.71 -19.35
CA MET A 117 7.71 8.30 -20.11
C MET A 117 6.56 8.71 -19.20
N ASN A 118 6.22 7.90 -18.19
CA ASN A 118 5.19 8.24 -17.20
C ASN A 118 5.58 9.47 -16.37
N LYS A 119 6.85 9.58 -15.95
CA LYS A 119 7.38 10.76 -15.24
C LYS A 119 7.24 12.03 -16.08
N ARG A 120 7.51 11.98 -17.39
CA ARG A 120 7.33 13.11 -18.30
C ARG A 120 5.86 13.51 -18.47
N ARG A 121 4.95 12.53 -18.61
CA ARG A 121 3.50 12.82 -18.72
C ARG A 121 2.93 13.45 -17.45
N VAL A 122 3.37 12.99 -16.27
CA VAL A 122 2.96 13.57 -14.98
C VAL A 122 3.46 15.02 -14.85
N GLN A 123 4.66 15.34 -15.33
CA GLN A 123 5.18 16.72 -15.34
C GLN A 123 4.43 17.63 -16.32
N GLN A 124 4.01 17.11 -17.47
CA GLN A 124 3.24 17.87 -18.46
C GLN A 124 1.80 18.15 -17.99
N ASN A 125 1.19 17.23 -17.25
CA ASN A 125 -0.15 17.42 -16.69
C ASN A 125 -0.19 18.29 -15.43
N GLY A 126 0.96 18.65 -14.84
CA GLY A 126 1.05 19.56 -13.68
C GLY A 126 1.25 21.03 -14.03
N LEU A 127 1.19 21.38 -15.33
CA LEU A 127 1.36 22.73 -15.87
C LEU A 127 0.11 23.24 -16.61
N ASN A 128 -1.06 22.62 -16.39
CA ASN A 128 -2.37 23.15 -16.77
C ASN A 128 -3.24 23.36 -15.52
#